data_AF-M1Z6K2-F1
#
_entry.id   AF-M1Z6K2-F1
#
_cell.length_a   1.000
_cell.length_b   1.000
_cell.length_c   1.000
_cell.angle_alpha   90.00
_cell.angle_beta   90.00
_cell.angle_gamma   90.00
#
_symmetry.space_group_name_H-M   'P 1'
#
loop_
_entity.id
_entity.type
_entity.pdbx_description
1 polymer ?
#
loop_
_entity_poly.entity_id
_entity_poly.type
_entity_poly.pdbx_seq_one_letter_code
_entity_poly.pdbx_strand_id
1 'polypeptide(L)' 'MEIERAAILFLETGELEEIDISRESLEKNYEDIKGFIQFINENNSIEQYKKSEECEEYCEYSILCNIN' A
#
# COMPACT_ATOMS: atom_id res chain seq x y z
N MET A 1 17.58 -19.18 8.94
CA MET A 1 17.52 -19.18 7.48
C MET A 1 17.26 -17.75 7.09
N GLU A 2 18.28 -17.07 6.55
CA GLU A 2 18.14 -15.70 6.06
C GLU A 2 17.74 -15.77 4.59
N ILE A 3 16.79 -14.91 4.19
CA ILE A 3 16.39 -14.78 2.78
C ILE A 3 17.37 -13.80 2.14
N GLU A 4 18.10 -14.26 1.13
CA GLU A 4 19.12 -13.43 0.47
C GLU A 4 18.56 -12.61 -0.69
N ARG A 5 17.48 -13.06 -1.33
CA ARG A 5 16.83 -12.38 -2.48
C ARG A 5 15.33 -12.67 -2.54
N ALA A 6 14.58 -11.71 -3.06
CA ALA A 6 13.17 -11.86 -3.42
C ALA A 6 12.91 -11.17 -4.78
N ALA A 7 11.97 -11.69 -5.55
CA ALA A 7 11.63 -11.14 -6.88
C ALA A 7 10.18 -11.44 -7.26
N ILE A 8 9.62 -10.62 -8.15
CA ILE A 8 8.30 -10.80 -8.77
C ILE A 8 8.50 -11.10 -10.26
N LEU A 9 7.94 -12.22 -10.73
CA LEU A 9 7.88 -12.56 -12.15
C LEU A 9 6.53 -12.12 -12.72
N PHE A 10 6.55 -11.16 -13.64
CA PHE A 10 5.38 -10.73 -14.39
C PHE A 10 5.14 -11.71 -15.54
N LEU A 11 4.12 -12.57 -15.41
CA LEU A 11 3.85 -13.64 -16.39
C LEU A 11 3.46 -13.14 -17.78
N GLU A 12 2.84 -11.95 -17.85
CA GLU A 12 2.41 -11.34 -19.10
C GLU A 12 3.59 -10.87 -19.96
N THR A 13 4.59 -10.23 -19.33
CA THR A 13 5.76 -9.66 -20.02
C THR A 13 6.99 -10.57 -19.97
N GLY A 14 7.02 -11.51 -19.01
CA GLY A 14 8.18 -12.33 -18.69
C GLY A 14 9.25 -11.60 -17.86
N GLU A 15 8.98 -10.37 -17.41
CA GLU A 15 9.93 -9.55 -16.66
C GLU A 15 10.07 -10.04 -15.21
N LEU A 16 11.30 -10.03 -14.70
CA LEU A 16 11.62 -10.40 -13.32
C LEU A 16 12.17 -9.16 -12.60
N GLU A 17 11.39 -8.62 -11.68
CA GLU A 17 11.76 -7.46 -10.88
C GLU A 17 12.24 -7.89 -9.50
N GLU A 18 13.40 -7.39 -9.08
CA GLU A 18 13.93 -7.65 -7.74
C GLU A 18 13.19 -6.80 -6.70
N ILE A 19 12.91 -7.42 -5.55
CA ILE A 19 12.30 -6.74 -4.42
C ILE A 19 13.38 -6.40 -3.42
N ASP A 20 13.43 -5.13 -3.02
CA ASP A 20 14.33 -4.68 -1.97
C ASP A 20 13.92 -5.28 -0.61
N ILE A 21 14.74 -6.21 -0.15
CA ILE A 21 14.61 -6.86 1.16
C ILE A 21 15.71 -6.39 2.13
N SER A 22 16.31 -5.22 1.86
CA SER A 22 17.21 -4.59 2.82
C SER A 22 16.52 -4.41 4.16
N ARG A 23 17.30 -4.48 5.23
CA ARG A 23 16.79 -4.31 6.59
C ARG A 23 16.03 -2.99 6.76
N GLU A 24 16.54 -1.92 6.17
CA GLU A 24 15.92 -0.60 6.20
C GLU A 24 14.52 -0.62 5.56
N SER A 25 14.39 -1.19 4.37
CA SER A 25 13.11 -1.32 3.68
C SER A 25 12.12 -2.20 4.44
N LEU A 26 12.58 -3.28 5.06
CA LEU A 26 11.74 -4.15 5.89
C LEU A 26 11.27 -3.46 7.18
N GLU A 27 12.18 -2.75 7.88
CA GLU A 27 11.84 -2.00 9.10
C GLU A 27 10.88 -0.86 8.79
N LYS A 28 11.10 -0.13 7.69
CA LYS A 28 10.19 0.92 7.22
C LYS A 28 8.79 0.35 6.90
N ASN A 29 8.71 -0.72 6.13
CA ASN A 29 7.43 -1.36 5.81
C ASN A 29 6.69 -1.82 7.07
N TYR A 30 7.41 -2.37 8.05
CA TYR A 30 6.82 -2.80 9.31
C TYR A 30 6.23 -1.62 10.10
N GLU A 31 6.97 -0.51 10.24
CA GLU A 31 6.48 0.67 10.94
C GLU A 31 5.34 1.37 10.19
N ASP A 32 5.38 1.38 8.85
CA ASP A 32 4.29 1.91 8.01
C ASP A 32 2.98 1.12 8.23
N ILE A 33 3.04 -0.22 8.23
CA ILE A 33 1.89 -1.09 8.51
C ILE A 33 1.36 -0.87 9.93
N LYS A 34 2.26 -0.79 10.92
CA LYS A 34 1.90 -0.55 12.32
C LYS A 34 1.23 0.82 12.49
N GLY A 35 1.76 1.86 11.85
CA GLY A 35 1.18 3.19 11.83
C GLY A 35 -0.20 3.21 11.20
N PHE A 36 -0.40 2.48 10.10
CA PHE A 36 -1.71 2.34 9.47
C PHE A 36 -2.73 1.65 10.38
N ILE A 37 -2.35 0.54 11.04
CA ILE A 37 -3.23 -0.15 12.00
C ILE A 37 -3.61 0.77 13.16
N GLN A 38 -2.63 1.51 13.71
CA GLN A 38 -2.89 2.46 14.79
C GLN A 38 -3.87 3.56 14.33
N PHE A 39 -3.64 4.11 13.14
CA PHE A 39 -4.52 5.13 12.56
C PHE A 39 -5.96 4.64 12.45
N ILE A 40 -6.21 3.44 11.92
CA ILE A 40 -7.58 2.90 11.80
C ILE A 40 -8.23 2.71 13.18
N ASN A 41 -7.48 2.22 14.17
CA ASN A 41 -8.01 1.99 15.51
C ASN A 41 -8.40 3.30 16.23
N GLU A 42 -7.71 4.40 15.93
CA GLU A 42 -7.97 5.72 16.51
C GLU A 42 -9.00 6.55 15.70
N ASN A 43 -9.26 6.17 14.45
CA ASN A 43 -10.12 6.91 13.52
C ASN A 43 -11.24 6.00 12.98
N ASN A 44 -12.35 5.97 13.71
CA ASN A 44 -13.52 5.12 13.41
C ASN A 44 -14.58 5.80 12.53
N SER A 45 -14.39 7.07 12.18
CA SER A 45 -15.31 7.86 11.35
C SER A 45 -14.69 8.18 10.00
N ILE A 46 -15.49 8.13 8.92
CA ILE A 46 -15.01 8.34 7.55
C ILE A 46 -14.44 9.76 7.34
N GLU A 47 -14.92 10.75 8.10
CA GLU A 47 -14.49 12.16 8.03
C GLU A 47 -13.05 12.36 8.52
N GLN A 48 -12.50 11.41 9.27
CA GLN A 48 -11.12 11.44 9.75
C GLN A 48 -10.12 10.97 8.70
N TYR A 49 -10.59 10.34 7.62
CA TYR A 49 -9.78 9.89 6.50
C TYR A 49 -9.65 11.05 5.50
N LYS A 50 -8.41 11.35 5.10
CA LYS A 50 -8.17 12.32 4.03
C LYS A 50 -8.73 11.76 2.73
N LYS A 51 -9.55 12.55 2.03
CA LYS A 51 -9.93 12.23 0.66
C LYS A 51 -8.67 12.18 -0.20
N SER A 52 -8.54 11.13 -1.01
CA SER A 52 -7.49 11.09 -2.02
C SER A 52 -7.79 12.15 -3.09
N GLU A 53 -6.78 12.95 -3.46
CA GLU A 53 -6.84 13.81 -4.64
C GLU A 53 -6.60 13.00 -5.93
N GLU A 54 -6.03 11.81 -5.78
CA GLU A 54 -5.79 10.83 -6.83
C GLU A 54 -6.92 9.79 -6.78
N CYS A 55 -8.06 10.14 -7.38
CA CYS A 55 -9.10 9.17 -7.69
C CYS A 55 -8.77 8.54 -9.04
N GLU A 56 -8.15 7.37 -9.02
CA GLU A 56 -7.76 6.67 -10.25
C GLU A 56 -8.97 6.26 -11.08
N GLU A 57 -8.78 6.22 -12.40
CA GLU A 57 -9.77 5.75 -13.39
C GLU A 57 -10.29 4.33 -13.07
N TYR A 58 -9.49 3.53 -12.37
CA TYR A 58 -9.80 2.15 -12.01
C TYR A 58 -10.41 1.97 -10.61
N CYS A 59 -10.64 3.06 -9.85
CA CYS A 59 -11.33 2.96 -8.57
C CYS A 59 -12.84 2.71 -8.81
N GLU A 60 -13.31 1.51 -8.45
CA GLU A 60 -14.73 1.13 -8.57
C GLU A 60 -15.65 2.07 -7.77
N TYR A 61 -15.14 2.67 -6.70
CA TYR A 61 -15.85 3.61 -5.85
C TYR A 61 -15.60 5.08 -6.20
N SER A 62 -14.97 5.38 -7.34
CA SER A 62 -14.71 6.75 -7.79
C SER A 62 -15.98 7.63 -7.82
N ILE A 63 -17.13 7.01 -8.08
CA ILE A 63 -18.43 7.69 -8.02
C ILE A 63 -18.73 8.28 -6.63
N LEU A 64 -18.29 7.62 -5.54
CA LEU A 64 -18.52 8.06 -4.16
C LEU A 64 -17.70 9.31 -3.80
N CYS A 65 -16.56 9.52 -4.45
CA CYS A 65 -15.68 10.65 -4.17
C CYS A 65 -16.30 12.01 -4.58
N ASN A 66 -17.20 11.98 -5.56
CA ASN A 66 -17.90 13.15 -6.11
C ASN A 66 -19.34 13.31 -5.56
N ILE A 67 -19.75 12.50 -4.58
CA ILE A 67 -21.03 12.67 -3.91
C ILE A 67 -20.88 13.85 -2.93
N ASN A 68 -21.58 14.93 -3.26
CA ASN A 68 -21.75 16.12 -2.41
C ASN A 68 -22.80 15.87 -1.32
#